data_AF-A0A227J168-F1
#
_entry.id   AF-A0A227J168-F1
#
_cell.length_a   1.000
_cell.length_b   1.000
_cell.length_c   1.000
_cell.angle_alpha   90.00
_cell.angle_beta   90.00
_cell.angle_gamma   90.00
#
_symmetry.space_group_name_H-M   'P 1'
#
loop_
_entity.id
_entity.type
_entity.pdbx_description
1 polymer ?
#
loop_
_entity_poly.entity_id
_entity_poly.type
_entity_poly.pdbx_seq_one_letter_code
_entity_poly.pdbx_strand_id
1 'polypeptide(L)'
;MFSAPVGDDVYGDDPTVNELEQFAAELAGFEAALFTTSGTQANLLGLMAHCERGDEYLCGQQAHNYKYEAGGAAVLGSIQPQPIENNPD
;
A
#
# COMPACT_ATOMS: atom_id res chain seq x y z
N MET A 1 -14.96 27.22 -1.62
CA MET A 1 -13.81 27.32 -0.70
C MET A 1 -13.77 26.03 0.08
N PHE A 2 -12.60 25.41 0.23
CA PHE A 2 -12.45 24.16 0.99
C PHE A 2 -12.42 24.47 2.50
N SER A 3 -12.95 23.58 3.32
CA SER A 3 -13.12 23.78 4.77
C SER A 3 -12.27 22.84 5.64
N ALA A 4 -11.56 21.88 5.04
CA ALA A 4 -10.67 20.99 5.76
C ALA A 4 -9.41 21.75 6.21
N PRO A 5 -9.01 21.65 7.49
CA PRO A 5 -7.73 22.21 7.95
C PRO A 5 -6.58 21.39 7.35
N VAL A 6 -5.53 22.05 6.86
CA VAL A 6 -4.39 21.39 6.21
C VAL A 6 -3.08 21.85 6.80
N GLY A 7 -2.01 21.09 6.56
CA GLY A 7 -0.66 21.35 7.02
C GLY A 7 0.39 20.76 6.09
N ASP A 8 1.58 20.51 6.63
CA ASP A 8 2.65 19.81 5.91
C ASP A 8 2.77 18.38 6.45
N ASP A 9 2.31 17.44 5.64
CA ASP A 9 2.27 16.01 5.98
C ASP A 9 3.66 15.39 6.18
N VAL A 10 4.70 15.94 5.52
CA VAL A 10 6.08 15.45 5.72
C VAL A 10 6.57 15.74 7.14
N TYR A 11 6.08 16.82 7.75
CA TYR A 11 6.34 17.13 9.16
C TYR A 11 5.32 16.50 10.12
N GLY A 12 4.25 15.88 9.60
CA GLY A 12 3.15 15.32 10.40
C GLY A 12 2.16 16.37 10.93
N ASP A 13 2.19 17.58 10.38
CA ASP A 13 1.40 18.73 10.86
C ASP A 13 0.08 18.92 10.09
N ASP A 14 -0.28 18.00 9.18
CA ASP A 14 -1.60 18.03 8.52
C ASP A 14 -2.67 17.33 9.37
N PRO A 15 -3.58 18.09 10.01
CA PRO A 15 -4.58 17.50 10.91
C PRO A 15 -5.59 16.61 10.18
N THR A 16 -5.90 16.89 8.90
CA THR A 16 -6.87 16.10 8.15
C THR A 16 -6.28 14.75 7.76
N VAL A 17 -4.99 14.69 7.39
CA VAL A 17 -4.31 13.41 7.13
C VAL A 17 -4.23 12.59 8.41
N ASN A 18 -3.78 13.20 9.51
CA ASN A 18 -3.68 12.54 10.81
C ASN A 18 -5.00 11.93 11.29
N GLU A 19 -6.10 12.69 11.17
CA GLU A 19 -7.45 12.20 11.53
C GLU A 19 -7.89 11.04 10.63
N LEU A 20 -7.62 11.09 9.33
CA LEU A 20 -7.95 10.03 8.38
C LEU A 20 -7.21 8.73 8.71
N GLU A 21 -5.90 8.82 8.97
CA GLU A 21 -5.07 7.67 9.31
C GLU A 21 -5.47 7.05 10.65
N GLN A 22 -5.71 7.87 11.67
CA GLN A 22 -6.21 7.39 12.97
C GLN A 22 -7.56 6.69 12.83
N PHE A 23 -8.50 7.31 12.13
CA PHE A 23 -9.81 6.72 11.86
C PHE A 23 -9.69 5.37 11.13
N ALA A 24 -8.83 5.28 10.11
CA ALA A 24 -8.64 4.04 9.35
C ALA A 24 -8.00 2.94 10.21
N ALA A 25 -7.00 3.28 11.03
CA ALA A 25 -6.35 2.36 11.96
C ALA A 25 -7.36 1.80 12.99
N GLU A 26 -8.15 2.68 13.61
CA GLU A 26 -9.20 2.30 14.56
C GLU A 26 -10.28 1.42 13.91
N LEU A 27 -10.75 1.81 12.72
CA LEU A 27 -11.79 1.07 12.00
C LEU A 27 -11.35 -0.35 11.64
N ALA A 28 -10.09 -0.52 11.25
CA ALA A 28 -9.53 -1.80 10.83
C ALA A 28 -8.91 -2.61 11.99
N GLY A 29 -8.75 -2.02 13.18
CA GLY A 29 -8.15 -2.67 14.35
C GLY A 29 -6.62 -2.81 14.27
N PHE A 30 -5.95 -1.89 13.58
CA PHE A 30 -4.49 -1.84 13.50
C PHE A 30 -3.91 -0.71 14.35
N GLU A 31 -2.61 -0.79 14.66
CA GLU A 31 -1.92 0.23 15.46
C GLU A 31 -1.72 1.55 14.70
N ALA A 32 -1.65 1.51 13.37
CA ALA A 32 -1.43 2.66 12.51
C ALA A 32 -1.98 2.44 11.09
N ALA A 33 -2.14 3.53 10.35
CA ALA A 33 -2.42 3.54 8.91
C ALA A 33 -1.56 4.61 8.22
N LEU A 34 -1.47 4.56 6.89
CA LEU A 34 -0.73 5.53 6.09
C LEU A 34 -1.55 5.94 4.87
N PHE A 35 -1.76 7.23 4.68
CA PHE A 35 -2.38 7.80 3.51
C PHE A 35 -1.39 7.77 2.34
N THR A 36 -1.85 7.32 1.18
CA THR A 36 -1.01 7.19 -0.02
C THR A 36 -1.72 7.78 -1.22
N THR A 37 -0.94 8.16 -2.23
CA THR A 37 -1.47 8.82 -3.44
C THR A 37 -2.30 7.89 -4.33
N SER A 38 -2.15 6.57 -4.17
CA SER A 38 -2.88 5.56 -4.94
C SER A 38 -2.82 4.19 -4.29
N GLY A 39 -3.75 3.30 -4.65
CA GLY A 39 -3.70 1.88 -4.25
C GLY A 39 -2.45 1.16 -4.77
N THR A 40 -1.92 1.55 -5.93
CA THR A 40 -0.66 1.01 -6.46
C THR A 40 0.53 1.37 -5.57
N GLN A 41 0.60 2.60 -5.08
CA GLN A 41 1.64 2.99 -4.13
C GLN A 41 1.46 2.26 -2.79
N ALA A 42 0.23 2.13 -2.30
CA ALA A 42 -0.06 1.38 -1.08
C ALA A 42 0.41 -0.09 -1.16
N ASN A 43 0.09 -0.78 -2.25
CA ASN A 43 0.55 -2.16 -2.47
C ASN A 43 2.08 -2.26 -2.56
N LEU A 44 2.72 -1.35 -3.30
CA LEU A 44 4.18 -1.35 -3.42
C LEU A 44 4.86 -1.15 -2.06
N LEU A 45 4.41 -0.16 -1.26
CA LEU A 45 4.93 0.07 0.08
C LEU A 45 4.66 -1.12 1.00
N GLY A 46 3.46 -1.71 0.95
CA GLY A 46 3.12 -2.91 1.73
C GLY A 46 4.03 -4.09 1.40
N LEU A 47 4.28 -4.35 0.11
CA LEU A 47 5.19 -5.42 -0.31
C LEU A 47 6.63 -5.15 0.12
N MET A 48 7.13 -3.92 -0.02
CA MET A 48 8.48 -3.54 0.42
C MET A 48 8.65 -3.50 1.95
N ALA A 49 7.57 -3.29 2.70
CA ALA A 49 7.58 -3.37 4.15
C ALA A 49 7.58 -4.83 4.66
N HIS A 50 7.05 -5.76 3.87
CA HIS A 50 6.96 -7.18 4.24
C HIS A 50 8.09 -8.06 3.70
N CYS A 51 8.70 -7.68 2.56
CA CYS A 51 9.68 -8.51 1.87
C CYS A 51 11.01 -7.75 1.71
N GLU A 52 12.12 -8.43 2.03
CA GLU A 52 13.46 -7.94 1.73
C GLU A 52 13.87 -8.26 0.29
N ARG A 53 15.02 -7.73 -0.15
CA ARG A 53 15.57 -8.03 -1.48
C ARG A 53 15.82 -9.53 -1.63
N GLY A 54 15.18 -10.13 -2.63
CA GLY A 54 15.28 -11.56 -2.94
C GLY A 54 14.25 -12.43 -2.22
N ASP A 55 13.48 -11.88 -1.27
CA ASP A 55 12.30 -12.56 -0.73
C ASP A 55 11.20 -12.68 -1.78
N GLU A 56 10.22 -13.53 -1.50
CA GLU A 56 9.11 -13.85 -2.40
C GLU A 56 7.75 -13.50 -1.77
N TYR A 57 6.78 -13.12 -2.61
CA TYR A 57 5.36 -13.07 -2.23
C TYR A 57 4.50 -13.93 -3.15
N LEU A 58 3.63 -14.74 -2.53
CA LEU A 58 2.60 -15.50 -3.22
C LEU A 58 1.41 -14.60 -3.54
N CYS A 59 0.93 -14.64 -4.78
CA CYS A 59 -0.22 -13.84 -5.22
C CYS A 59 -1.03 -14.58 -6.31
N GLY A 60 -2.22 -14.07 -6.65
CA GLY A 60 -2.99 -14.61 -7.76
C GLY A 60 -2.47 -14.11 -9.12
N GLN A 61 -2.58 -14.91 -10.17
CA GLN A 61 -2.23 -14.51 -11.55
C GLN A 61 -3.00 -13.28 -12.04
N GLN A 62 -4.22 -13.06 -11.52
CA GLN A 62 -5.03 -11.89 -11.83
C GLN A 62 -4.95 -10.78 -10.76
N ALA A 63 -4.12 -10.94 -9.72
CA ALA A 63 -3.99 -9.96 -8.65
C ALA A 63 -3.41 -8.64 -9.17
N HIS A 64 -3.96 -7.52 -8.70
CA HIS A 64 -3.63 -6.18 -9.20
C HIS A 64 -2.15 -5.83 -8.99
N ASN A 65 -1.64 -6.11 -7.79
CA ASN A 65 -0.25 -5.86 -7.38
C ASN A 65 0.80 -6.72 -8.10
N TYR A 66 0.37 -7.72 -8.87
CA TYR A 66 1.22 -8.47 -9.79
C TYR A 66 1.01 -8.01 -11.24
N LYS A 67 -0.23 -8.06 -11.72
CA LYS A 67 -0.55 -7.92 -13.15
C LYS A 67 -0.68 -6.48 -13.64
N TYR A 68 -1.21 -5.57 -12.82
CA TYR A 68 -1.64 -4.24 -13.25
C TYR A 68 -0.79 -3.09 -12.68
N GLU A 69 0.22 -3.41 -11.86
CA GLU A 69 1.12 -2.45 -11.24
C GLU A 69 2.53 -2.45 -11.86
N ALA A 70 2.61 -2.85 -13.13
CA ALA A 70 3.83 -2.88 -13.95
C ALA A 70 5.01 -3.67 -13.33
N GLY A 71 4.72 -4.62 -12.43
CA GLY A 71 5.74 -5.39 -11.72
C GLY A 71 6.57 -4.55 -10.75
N GLY A 72 6.01 -3.47 -10.18
CA GLY A 72 6.72 -2.56 -9.27
C GLY A 72 7.45 -3.26 -8.12
N ALA A 73 6.86 -4.30 -7.53
CA ALA A 73 7.49 -5.10 -6.48
C ALA A 73 8.81 -5.75 -6.93
N ALA A 74 8.84 -6.30 -8.14
CA ALA A 74 10.04 -6.91 -8.72
C ALA A 74 11.05 -5.85 -9.17
N VAL A 75 10.59 -4.84 -9.92
CA VAL A 75 11.47 -3.86 -10.58
C VAL A 75 12.08 -2.87 -9.58
N LEU A 76 11.29 -2.42 -8.60
CA LEU A 76 11.70 -1.39 -7.64
C LEU A 76 12.06 -2.00 -6.28
N GLY A 77 11.28 -2.98 -5.83
CA GLY A 77 11.49 -3.65 -4.54
C GLY A 77 12.53 -4.76 -4.58
N SER A 78 12.91 -5.26 -5.77
CA SER A 78 13.74 -6.47 -5.91
C SER A 78 13.15 -7.70 -5.19
N ILE A 79 11.82 -7.82 -5.22
CA ILE A 79 11.04 -8.89 -4.61
C ILE A 79 10.58 -9.85 -5.70
N GLN A 80 10.72 -11.16 -5.48
CA GLN A 80 10.26 -12.18 -6.43
C GLN A 80 8.74 -12.37 -6.33
N PRO A 81 7.96 -12.16 -7.42
CA PRO A 81 6.56 -12.58 -7.46
C PRO A 81 6.46 -14.07 -7.78
N GLN A 82 5.63 -14.80 -7.03
CA GLN A 82 5.29 -16.19 -7.31
C GLN A 82 3.76 -16.33 -7.47
N PRO A 83 3.23 -16.00 -8.66
CA PRO A 83 1.81 -16.03 -8.91
C PRO A 83 1.28 -17.47 -9.01
N ILE A 84 0.05 -17.69 -8.56
CA ILE A 84 -0.70 -18.95 -8.67
C ILE A 84 -2.01 -18.73 -9.45
N GLU A 85 -2.44 -19.75 -10.20
CA GLU A 85 -3.71 -19.70 -10.92
C GLU A 85 -4.88 -19.54 -9.95
N ASN A 86 -5.82 -18.66 -10.31
CA ASN A 86 -7.03 -18.45 -9.53
C ASN A 86 -8.03 -19.62 -9.74
N ASN A 87 -8.88 -19.85 -8.72
CA ASN A 87 -10.20 -20.48 -8.85
C ASN A 87 -10.90 -20.10 -10.17
N PRO A 88 -11.46 -21.00 -11.02
CA PRO A 88 -12.56 -20.57 -11.88
C PRO A 88 -13.67 -19.95 -11.02
N ASP A 89 -14.34 -18.92 -11.56
CA ASP A 89 -15.50 -18.29 -10.92
C ASP A 89 -16.68 -19.27 -10.73
#